data_AF-A0A7Y8MLL7-F1
#
_entry.id   AF-A0A7Y8MLL7-F1
#
_cell.length_a   1.000
_cell.length_b   1.000
_cell.length_c   1.000
_cell.angle_alpha   90.00
_cell.angle_beta   90.00
_cell.angle_gamma   90.00
#
_symmetry.space_group_name_H-M   'P 1'
#
loop_
_entity.id
_entity.type
_entity.pdbx_description
1 polymer ?
#
loop_
_entity_poly.entity_id
_entity_poly.type
_entity_poly.pdbx_seq_one_letter_code
_entity_poly.pdbx_strand_id
1 'polypeptide(L)' 'MLPTLLLALGLGALLSACAKEAPTAPARPVANDPNAQLDTIVLGMGCFWGAEKRMAQLPGVVDVESGYANGDIAGSYEA' A
#
# COMPACT_ATOMS: atom_id res chain seq x y z
N MET A 1 -38.52 7.31 -14.70
CA MET A 1 -38.17 8.19 -13.56
C MET A 1 -37.50 7.40 -12.44
N LEU A 2 -38.15 6.37 -11.88
CA LEU A 2 -37.55 5.49 -10.85
C LEU A 2 -36.32 4.65 -11.32
N PRO A 3 -36.29 4.02 -12.51
CA PRO A 3 -35.13 3.22 -12.94
C PRO A 3 -33.90 4.08 -13.26
N THR A 4 -34.11 5.30 -13.76
CA THR A 4 -33.04 6.27 -14.03
C THR A 4 -32.37 6.75 -12.75
N LEU A 5 -33.15 6.88 -11.66
CA LEU A 5 -32.64 7.25 -10.34
C LEU A 5 -31.79 6.13 -9.70
N LEU A 6 -32.23 4.88 -9.84
CA LEU A 6 -31.49 3.70 -9.36
C LEU A 6 -30.13 3.53 -10.07
N LEU A 7 -30.11 3.74 -11.39
CA LEU A 7 -28.87 3.65 -12.17
C LEU A 7 -27.86 4.75 -11.79
N ALA A 8 -28.35 5.97 -11.54
CA ALA A 8 -27.52 7.10 -11.11
C ALA A 8 -26.91 6.89 -9.71
N LEU A 9 -27.69 6.34 -8.76
CA LEU A 9 -27.17 5.99 -7.43
C LEU A 9 -26.11 4.87 -7.51
N GLY A 10 -26.36 3.83 -8.31
CA GLY A 10 -25.42 2.73 -8.49
C GLY A 10 -24.09 3.19 -9.08
N LEU A 11 -24.12 4.06 -10.09
CA LEU A 11 -22.92 4.60 -10.71
C LEU A 11 -22.16 5.53 -9.74
N GLY A 12 -22.87 6.38 -9.00
CA GLY A 12 -22.27 7.26 -8.00
C GLY A 12 -21.55 6.50 -6.87
N ALA A 13 -22.07 5.35 -6.45
CA ALA A 13 -21.43 4.52 -5.43
C ALA A 13 -20.11 3.91 -5.92
N LEU A 14 -20.02 3.50 -7.18
CA LEU A 14 -18.81 2.94 -7.79
C LEU A 14 -17.68 3.97 -7.91
N LEU A 15 -18.02 5.23 -8.20
CA LEU A 15 -17.06 6.33 -8.33
C LEU A 15 -16.47 6.77 -6.98
N SER A 16 -17.22 6.63 -5.89
CA SER A 16 -16.78 7.03 -4.53
C SER A 16 -15.75 6.06 -3.92
N ALA A 17 -15.68 4.82 -4.41
CA ALA A 17 -14.77 3.79 -3.87
C ALA A 17 -13.28 4.06 -4.12
N CYS A 18 -12.93 5.04 -4.96
CA CYS A 18 -11.53 5.30 -5.36
C CYS A 18 -10.87 6.49 -4.64
N ALA A 19 -11.58 7.26 -3.79
CA ALA A 19 -11.15 8.64 -3.50
C ALA A 19 -11.07 9.05 -2.02
N LYS A 20 -10.97 8.13 -1.06
CA LYS A 20 -10.87 8.55 0.35
C LYS A 20 -9.73 7.88 1.11
N GLU A 21 -8.56 8.51 1.04
CA GLU A 21 -7.46 8.28 1.97
C GLU A 21 -7.74 9.12 3.23
N ALA A 22 -8.16 8.47 4.31
CA ALA A 22 -8.27 9.11 5.61
C ALA A 22 -6.86 9.31 6.20
N PRO A 23 -6.53 10.46 6.81
CA PRO A 23 -5.26 10.63 7.49
C PRO A 23 -5.13 9.61 8.64
N THR A 24 -4.10 8.77 8.58
CA THR A 24 -3.73 7.87 9.68
C THR A 24 -3.40 8.70 10.91
N ALA A 25 -3.89 8.27 12.08
CA ALA A 25 -3.63 8.87 13.38
C ALA A 25 -2.11 9.15 13.59
N PRO A 26 -1.74 10.17 14.38
CA PRO A 26 -0.34 10.52 14.59
C PRO A 26 0.40 9.32 15.17
N ALA A 27 1.44 8.89 14.47
CA ALA A 27 2.25 7.81 14.96
C ALA A 27 2.98 8.19 16.24
N ARG A 28 3.13 7.20 17.12
CA ARG A 28 4.01 7.29 18.26
C ARG A 28 5.43 7.56 17.75
N PRO A 29 6.19 8.50 18.35
CA PRO A 29 7.57 8.72 17.95
C PRO A 29 8.34 7.39 18.05
N VAL A 30 8.86 6.94 16.92
CA VAL A 30 9.82 5.83 16.88
C VAL A 30 11.09 6.40 17.47
N ALA A 31 11.40 6.02 18.70
CA ALA A 31 12.69 6.35 19.29
C ALA A 31 13.77 5.77 18.37
N ASN A 32 14.69 6.60 17.91
CA ASN A 32 15.84 6.18 17.12
C ASN A 32 16.84 5.50 18.07
N ASP A 33 16.49 4.29 18.52
CA ASP A 33 17.33 3.47 19.37
C ASP A 33 18.29 2.67 18.46
N PRO A 34 19.61 2.93 18.53
CA PRO A 34 20.59 2.18 17.74
C PRO A 34 20.64 0.68 18.10
N ASN A 35 20.00 0.27 19.20
CA ASN A 35 19.86 -1.13 19.62
C ASN A 35 18.47 -1.71 19.33
N ALA A 36 17.62 -0.98 18.59
CA ALA A 36 16.32 -1.52 18.19
C ALA A 36 16.51 -2.78 17.33
N GLN A 37 15.88 -3.88 17.75
CA GLN A 37 15.77 -5.05 16.91
C GLN A 37 14.77 -4.76 15.79
N LEU A 38 15.21 -4.92 14.54
CA LEU A 38 14.39 -4.72 13.36
C LEU A 38 13.85 -6.07 12.85
N ASP A 39 12.58 -6.08 12.49
CA ASP A 39 11.94 -7.19 11.81
C ASP A 39 11.78 -6.88 10.31
N THR A 40 11.70 -7.91 9.48
CA THR A 40 11.53 -7.79 8.03
C THR A 40 10.34 -8.60 7.54
N ILE A 41 9.61 -8.06 6.57
CA ILE A 41 8.45 -8.70 5.94
C ILE A 41 8.49 -8.52 4.42
N VAL A 42 8.03 -9.53 3.67
CA VAL A 42 7.88 -9.47 2.21
C VAL A 42 6.40 -9.36 1.86
N LEU A 43 6.01 -8.37 1.06
CA LEU A 43 4.62 -8.06 0.73
C LEU A 43 4.38 -8.03 -0.78
N GLY A 44 3.32 -8.71 -1.25
CA GLY A 44 2.85 -8.65 -2.64
C GLY A 44 1.65 -7.71 -2.78
N MET A 45 1.84 -6.54 -3.40
CA MET A 45 0.84 -5.45 -3.41
C MET A 45 0.56 -4.85 -4.81
N GLY A 46 0.86 -5.59 -5.88
CA GLY A 46 0.76 -5.09 -7.26
C GLY A 46 2.05 -4.41 -7.73
N CYS A 47 1.93 -3.26 -8.42
CA CYS A 47 3.09 -2.51 -8.89
C CYS A 47 3.95 -2.04 -7.71
N PHE A 48 5.18 -2.57 -7.63
CA PHE A 48 6.05 -2.33 -6.48
C PHE A 48 6.46 -0.86 -6.31
N TRP A 49 6.50 -0.04 -7.38
CA TRP A 49 6.76 1.40 -7.25
C TRP A 49 5.73 2.12 -6.38
N GLY A 50 4.46 1.77 -6.53
CA GLY A 50 3.38 2.33 -5.72
C GLY A 50 3.44 1.80 -4.29
N ALA A 51 3.71 0.49 -4.15
CA ALA A 51 3.81 -0.17 -2.85
C ALA A 51 4.97 0.37 -2.01
N GLU A 52 6.17 0.43 -2.57
CA GLU A 52 7.38 0.94 -1.92
C GLU A 52 7.18 2.37 -1.43
N LYS A 53 6.67 3.25 -2.31
CA LYS A 53 6.39 4.65 -1.96
C LYS A 53 5.42 4.78 -0.78
N ARG A 54 4.40 3.93 -0.70
CA ARG A 54 3.42 3.96 0.40
C ARG A 54 3.99 3.37 1.69
N MET A 55 4.74 2.28 1.60
CA MET A 55 5.36 1.64 2.76
C MET A 55 6.44 2.52 3.40
N ALA A 56 7.24 3.21 2.59
CA ALA A 56 8.26 4.15 3.08
C ALA A 56 7.68 5.34 3.86
N GLN A 57 6.37 5.62 3.71
CA GLN A 57 5.67 6.68 4.45
C GLN A 57 5.07 6.20 5.77
N LEU A 58 5.06 4.89 6.03
CA LEU A 58 4.49 4.35 7.25
C LEU A 58 5.41 4.60 8.45
N PRO A 59 4.90 5.20 9.53
CA PRO A 59 5.70 5.39 10.73
C PRO A 59 6.12 4.06 11.36
N GLY A 60 7.40 3.93 11.68
CA GLY A 60 7.98 2.67 12.16
C GLY A 60 8.71 1.88 11.08
N VAL A 61 8.46 2.17 9.80
CA VAL A 61 9.26 1.62 8.71
C VAL A 61 10.58 2.37 8.62
N VAL A 62 11.67 1.63 8.69
CA VAL A 62 13.03 2.17 8.65
C VAL A 62 13.64 2.11 7.24
N ASP A 63 13.22 1.12 6.44
CA ASP A 63 13.72 0.89 5.09
C ASP A 63 12.72 0.05 4.27
N VAL A 64 12.74 0.22 2.94
CA VAL A 64 11.91 -0.54 2.00
C VAL A 64 12.66 -0.75 0.70
N GLU A 65 12.66 -2.00 0.21
CA GLU A 65 13.25 -2.37 -1.08
C GLU A 65 12.25 -3.16 -1.94
N SER A 66 12.26 -2.90 -3.25
CA SER A 66 11.50 -3.66 -4.24
C SER A 66 12.29 -4.85 -4.78
N GLY A 67 11.61 -5.98 -5.01
CA GLY A 67 12.23 -7.18 -5.59
C GLY A 67 11.22 -8.24 -6.03
N TYR A 68 11.75 -9.42 -6.35
CA TYR A 68 10.98 -10.59 -6.77
C TYR A 68 11.11 -11.70 -5.73
N ALA A 69 10.01 -12.38 -5.42
CA ALA A 69 9.98 -13.46 -4.45
C ALA A 69 9.01 -14.56 -4.90
N ASN A 70 9.21 -15.78 -4.39
CA ASN A 70 8.30 -16.92 -4.61
C ASN A 70 8.12 -17.34 -6.08
N GLY A 71 9.19 -17.25 -6.90
CA GLY A 71 9.22 -17.75 -8.29
C GLY A 71 10.06 -19.01 -8.44
N ASP A 72 9.84 -19.77 -9.52
CA ASP A 72 10.60 -20.99 -9.85
C ASP A 72 11.90 -20.71 -10.65
N ILE A 73 12.09 -19.45 -11.06
CA ILE A 73 13.28 -18.96 -11.77
C ILE A 73 13.94 -17.80 -11.01
N ALA A 74 15.15 -17.43 -11.41
CA ALA A 74 15.83 -16.26 -10.87
C ALA A 74 15.04 -14.98 -11.21
N GLY A 75 14.84 -14.11 -10.23
CA GLY A 75 14.15 -12.84 -10.43
C GLY A 75 15.00 -11.85 -11.24
N SER A 76 14.48 -11.40 -12.36
CA SER A 76 14.97 -10.23 -13.09
C SER A 76 13.80 -9.41 -13.62
N TYR A 77 14.07 -8.18 -14.08
CA TYR A 77 13.01 -7.29 -14.55
C TYR A 77 12.36 -7.76 -15.86
N GLU A 78 13.12 -8.48 -16.68
CA GLU A 78 12.72 -8.94 -18.01
C GLU A 78 12.26 -10.41 -18.06
N ALA A 79 12.44 -11.18 -16.98
CA ALA A 79 12.27 -12.63 -16.95
C ALA A 79 10.81 -13.12 -16.83
#